data_AF-S2NGA0-F1
#
_entry.id   AF-S2NGA0-F1
#
_cell.length_a   1.000
_cell.length_b   1.000
_cell.length_c   1.000
_cell.angle_alpha   90.00
_cell.angle_beta   90.00
_cell.angle_gamma   90.00
#
_symmetry.space_group_name_H-M   'P 1'
#
loop_
_entity.id
_entity.type
_entity.pdbx_description
1 polymer ?
#
loop_
_entity_poly.entity_id
_entity_poly.type
_entity_poly.pdbx_seq_one_letter_code
_entity_poly.pdbx_strand_id
1 'polypeptide(L)'
;MSAQELFIVFAIPIVLGVIFAFSFTVEPRRLINGVLFNFFAVTFLVALAIAILRSGNLLLISVTGVLFLIIILIVALLFALHLFWLLWNAILVWRREGHSLSNMLTLYIAIGLLLIEIAASFGRRFIPDPLYFSLAIFFGLGGFYVLLTLYNFLTVLILYNFRPQPHNRTFLIVLGAGLLHGDQVSPLLASRIDAAIKFYRKQIKKGRPAPRIIFSGGKGSDEAISEAMAMQRYALGKGIPEGDTLLEDQSTTTLENMQFSKRLITQEIGESPYKASFFTNNYHLFRAGIFARMAGIAANGVGGATSFYFLPNAVIREYLALVVLYKRRHAVAFGLIVLIAIAEFLRVWHLG
;
A
#
# COMPACT_ATOMS: atom_id res chain seq x y z
N MET A 1 10.41 10.76 36.99
CA MET A 1 11.58 10.08 36.39
C MET A 1 12.74 11.04 36.31
N SER A 2 13.96 10.57 36.57
CA SER A 2 15.18 11.36 36.33
C SER A 2 15.46 11.48 34.83
N ALA A 3 16.30 12.45 34.44
CA ALA A 3 16.73 12.60 33.04
C ALA A 3 17.45 11.33 32.53
N GLN A 4 18.20 10.65 33.39
CA GLN A 4 18.89 9.40 33.07
C GLN A 4 17.90 8.25 32.81
N GLU A 5 16.84 8.14 33.61
CA GLU A 5 15.80 7.14 33.39
C GLU A 5 15.02 7.38 32.10
N LEU A 6 14.71 8.64 31.79
CA LEU A 6 14.08 9.02 30.52
C LEU A 6 14.98 8.66 29.34
N PHE A 7 16.27 8.95 29.43
CA PHE A 7 17.24 8.60 28.40
C PHE A 7 17.29 7.08 28.15
N ILE A 8 17.36 6.27 29.22
CA ILE A 8 17.39 4.80 29.10
C ILE A 8 16.11 4.27 28.44
N VAL A 9 14.94 4.77 28.85
CA VAL A 9 13.64 4.33 28.32
C VAL A 9 13.46 4.70 26.85
N PHE A 10 13.94 5.87 26.42
CA PHE A 10 13.80 6.34 25.04
C PHE A 10 14.99 6.01 24.12
N ALA A 11 16.08 5.44 24.62
CA ALA A 11 17.26 5.13 23.80
C ALA A 11 16.93 4.23 22.59
N ILE A 12 16.20 3.14 22.80
CA ILE A 12 15.80 2.19 21.75
C ILE A 12 14.92 2.86 20.67
N PRO A 13 13.78 3.50 21.01
CA PRO A 13 12.95 4.14 20.00
C PRO A 13 13.66 5.31 19.31
N ILE A 14 14.56 6.04 19.97
CA ILE A 14 15.35 7.08 19.31
C ILE A 14 16.23 6.47 18.23
N VAL A 15 16.98 5.41 18.54
CA VAL A 15 17.85 4.73 17.56
C VAL A 15 17.03 4.18 16.39
N LEU A 16 15.92 3.49 16.67
CA LEU A 16 15.05 2.97 15.62
C LEU A 16 14.41 4.09 14.77
N GLY A 17 14.04 5.21 15.40
CA GLY A 17 13.52 6.39 14.74
C GLY A 17 14.54 7.02 13.78
N VAL A 18 15.80 7.11 14.19
CA VAL A 18 16.91 7.60 13.35
C VAL A 18 17.14 6.66 12.16
N ILE A 19 17.19 5.34 12.40
CA ILE A 19 17.37 4.34 11.33
C ILE A 19 16.20 4.41 10.34
N PHE A 20 14.97 4.51 10.83
CA PHE A 20 13.78 4.69 9.99
C PHE A 20 13.86 5.99 9.18
N ALA A 21 14.15 7.13 9.83
CA ALA A 21 14.22 8.43 9.16
C ALA A 21 15.29 8.45 8.06
N PHE A 22 16.47 7.90 8.34
CA PHE A 22 17.54 7.76 7.34
C PHE A 22 17.09 6.86 6.17
N SER A 23 16.55 5.67 6.45
CA SER A 23 16.09 4.75 5.40
C SER A 23 14.98 5.36 4.53
N PHE A 24 14.01 6.04 5.15
CA PHE A 24 12.88 6.64 4.45
C PHE A 24 13.26 7.90 3.65
N THR A 25 14.23 8.70 4.12
CA THR A 25 14.69 9.88 3.39
C THR A 25 15.55 9.51 2.19
N VAL A 26 16.43 8.51 2.32
CA VAL A 26 17.29 8.04 1.23
C VAL A 26 16.46 7.31 0.16
N GLU A 27 15.61 6.38 0.58
CA GLU A 27 14.81 5.59 -0.35
C GLU A 27 13.45 5.22 0.25
N PRO A 28 12.44 6.08 0.09
CA PRO A 28 11.11 5.87 0.67
C PRO A 28 10.36 4.68 0.04
N ARG A 29 10.78 4.22 -1.14
CA ARG A 29 10.10 3.18 -1.95
C ARG A 29 10.46 1.75 -1.51
N ARG A 30 11.12 1.57 -0.36
CA ARG A 30 11.50 0.24 0.18
C ARG A 30 10.47 -0.28 1.16
N LEU A 31 10.12 -1.56 1.03
CA LEU A 31 9.26 -2.28 1.98
C LEU A 31 9.80 -2.29 3.42
N ILE A 32 11.13 -2.22 3.60
CA ILE A 32 11.77 -2.22 4.92
C ILE A 32 11.37 -0.99 5.76
N ASN A 33 10.98 0.11 5.12
CA ASN A 33 10.56 1.31 5.83
C ASN A 33 9.30 1.07 6.69
N GLY A 34 8.40 0.18 6.25
CA GLY A 34 7.27 -0.24 7.07
C GLY A 34 7.72 -0.98 8.33
N VAL A 35 8.71 -1.88 8.20
CA VAL A 35 9.22 -2.69 9.30
C VAL A 35 9.92 -1.79 10.32
N LEU A 36 10.81 -0.93 9.84
CA LEU A 36 11.54 0.02 10.69
C LEU A 36 10.59 0.96 11.43
N PHE A 37 9.59 1.49 10.73
CA PHE A 37 8.57 2.33 11.37
C PHE A 37 7.76 1.56 12.41
N ASN A 38 7.33 0.34 12.11
CA ASN A 38 6.54 -0.47 13.03
C ASN A 38 7.33 -0.80 14.31
N PHE A 39 8.62 -1.14 14.19
CA PHE A 39 9.48 -1.34 15.37
C PHE A 39 9.70 -0.04 16.15
N PHE A 40 9.97 1.07 15.47
CA PHE A 40 10.04 2.39 16.09
C PHE A 40 8.74 2.72 16.85
N ALA A 41 7.58 2.57 16.21
CA ALA A 41 6.29 2.93 16.78
C ALA A 41 5.96 2.07 18.01
N VAL A 42 6.15 0.76 17.94
CA VAL A 42 5.90 -0.13 19.08
C VAL A 42 6.81 0.20 20.25
N THR A 43 8.12 0.32 20.02
CA THR A 43 9.07 0.64 21.09
C THR A 43 8.84 2.03 21.67
N PHE A 44 8.45 3.00 20.84
CA PHE A 44 8.09 4.35 21.27
C PHE A 44 6.83 4.36 22.14
N LEU A 45 5.78 3.63 21.74
CA LEU A 45 4.56 3.53 22.53
C LEU A 45 4.79 2.85 23.87
N VAL A 46 5.63 1.80 23.92
CA VAL A 46 6.02 1.16 25.18
C VAL A 46 6.82 2.12 26.07
N ALA A 47 7.80 2.83 25.50
CA ALA A 47 8.58 3.84 26.23
C ALA A 47 7.69 4.95 26.79
N LEU A 48 6.73 5.43 25.98
CA LEU A 48 5.76 6.43 26.38
C LEU A 48 4.84 5.93 27.51
N ALA A 49 4.36 4.68 27.43
CA ALA A 49 3.55 4.08 28.48
C ALA A 49 4.33 3.99 29.81
N ILE A 50 5.59 3.54 29.78
CA ILE A 50 6.47 3.51 30.96
C ILE A 50 6.64 4.92 31.54
N ALA A 51 6.89 5.92 30.69
CA ALA A 51 7.07 7.30 31.12
C ALA A 51 5.82 7.88 31.78
N ILE A 52 4.64 7.61 31.21
CA ILE A 52 3.36 8.02 31.78
C ILE A 52 3.11 7.36 33.14
N LEU A 53 3.27 6.03 33.23
CA LEU A 53 3.04 5.30 34.47
C LEU A 53 4.01 5.73 35.59
N ARG A 54 5.26 6.01 35.25
CA ARG A 54 6.28 6.50 36.20
C ARG A 54 6.21 7.99 36.47
N SER A 55 5.32 8.73 35.82
CA SER A 55 5.14 10.17 36.09
C SER A 55 4.55 10.44 37.46
N GLY A 56 3.83 9.47 38.05
CA GLY A 56 3.03 9.65 39.27
C GLY A 56 1.82 10.57 39.09
N ASN A 57 1.59 11.11 37.89
CA ASN A 57 0.45 11.98 37.60
C ASN A 57 -0.80 11.14 37.33
N LEU A 58 -1.64 10.97 38.36
CA LEU A 58 -2.87 10.18 38.28
C LEU A 58 -3.81 10.64 37.17
N LEU A 59 -3.91 11.94 36.91
CA LEU A 59 -4.75 12.45 35.82
C LEU A 59 -4.23 11.99 34.46
N LEU A 60 -2.93 12.14 34.20
CA LEU A 60 -2.30 11.70 32.95
C LEU A 60 -2.46 10.20 32.74
N ILE A 61 -2.20 9.40 33.79
CA ILE A 61 -2.35 7.94 33.75
C ILE A 61 -3.81 7.55 33.47
N SER A 62 -4.77 8.17 34.16
CA SER A 62 -6.19 7.84 34.00
C SER A 62 -6.70 8.20 32.61
N VAL A 63 -6.40 9.41 32.13
CA VAL A 63 -6.84 9.86 30.80
C VAL A 63 -6.24 8.97 29.70
N THR A 64 -4.93 8.73 29.75
CA THR A 64 -4.27 7.89 28.72
C THR A 64 -4.70 6.43 28.81
N GLY A 65 -4.90 5.89 30.02
CA GLY A 65 -5.44 4.55 30.25
C GLY A 65 -6.85 4.38 29.69
N VAL A 66 -7.75 5.35 29.93
CA VAL A 66 -9.10 5.36 29.36
C VAL A 66 -9.07 5.42 27.84
N LEU A 67 -8.25 6.31 27.26
CA LEU A 67 -8.08 6.40 25.80
C LEU A 67 -7.56 5.08 25.20
N PHE A 68 -6.59 4.44 25.85
CA PHE A 68 -6.07 3.15 25.43
C PHE A 68 -7.15 2.06 25.47
N LEU A 69 -7.96 2.01 26.53
CA LEU A 69 -9.09 1.08 26.63
C LEU A 69 -10.14 1.33 25.53
N ILE A 70 -10.48 2.59 25.26
CA ILE A 70 -11.40 2.95 24.15
C ILE A 70 -10.85 2.43 22.82
N ILE A 71 -9.55 2.61 22.55
CA ILE A 71 -8.92 2.10 21.33
C ILE A 71 -9.00 0.58 21.25
N ILE A 72 -8.72 -0.14 22.35
CA ILE A 72 -8.86 -1.60 22.41
C ILE A 72 -10.29 -2.02 22.11
N LEU A 73 -11.28 -1.37 22.71
CA LEU A 73 -12.69 -1.68 22.51
C LEU A 73 -13.12 -1.44 21.06
N ILE A 74 -12.65 -0.36 20.43
CA ILE A 74 -12.90 -0.09 19.01
C ILE A 74 -12.26 -1.17 18.13
N VAL A 75 -11.01 -1.55 18.40
CA VAL A 75 -10.32 -2.61 17.64
C VAL A 75 -11.04 -3.96 17.81
N ALA A 76 -11.45 -4.29 19.03
CA ALA A 76 -12.22 -5.50 19.32
C ALA A 76 -13.57 -5.50 18.60
N LEU A 77 -14.27 -4.37 18.57
CA LEU A 77 -15.53 -4.22 17.84
C LEU A 77 -15.35 -4.37 16.33
N LEU A 78 -14.32 -3.73 15.74
CA LEU A 78 -14.00 -3.86 14.33
C LEU A 78 -13.65 -5.30 13.96
N PHE A 79 -12.91 -5.99 14.83
CA PHE A 79 -12.60 -7.41 14.67
C PHE A 79 -13.86 -8.28 14.78
N ALA A 80 -14.73 -8.05 15.75
CA ALA A 80 -15.98 -8.80 15.90
C ALA A 80 -16.92 -8.64 14.69
N LEU A 81 -16.88 -7.48 14.02
CA LEU A 81 -17.74 -7.16 12.88
C LEU A 81 -17.05 -7.36 11.51
N HIS A 82 -15.84 -7.92 11.46
CA HIS A 82 -15.03 -7.95 10.23
C HIS A 82 -15.73 -8.67 9.06
N LEU A 83 -16.39 -9.81 9.30
CA LEU A 83 -17.15 -10.54 8.27
C LEU A 83 -18.31 -9.70 7.72
N PHE A 84 -19.05 -9.01 8.58
CA PHE A 84 -20.12 -8.12 8.17
C PHE A 84 -19.60 -7.01 7.25
N TRP A 85 -18.49 -6.37 7.61
CA TRP A 85 -17.88 -5.32 6.80
C TRP A 85 -17.37 -5.83 5.45
N LEU A 86 -16.74 -7.01 5.41
CA LEU A 86 -16.24 -7.62 4.17
C LEU A 86 -17.38 -8.01 3.23
N LEU A 87 -18.45 -8.63 3.75
CA LEU A 87 -19.62 -9.00 2.96
C LEU A 87 -20.39 -7.77 2.46
N TRP A 88 -20.56 -6.76 3.31
CA TRP A 88 -21.15 -5.48 2.91
C TRP A 88 -20.36 -4.81 1.78
N ASN A 89 -19.02 -4.76 1.90
CA ASN A 89 -18.15 -4.23 0.85
C ASN A 89 -18.27 -5.05 -0.44
N ALA A 90 -18.26 -6.38 -0.34
CA ALA A 90 -18.41 -7.27 -1.48
C ALA A 90 -19.72 -7.02 -2.24
N ILE A 91 -20.85 -6.86 -1.55
CA ILE A 91 -22.15 -6.54 -2.16
C ILE A 91 -22.10 -5.18 -2.86
N LEU A 92 -21.46 -4.19 -2.24
CA LEU A 92 -21.36 -2.84 -2.79
C LEU A 92 -20.49 -2.81 -4.07
N VAL A 93 -19.37 -3.52 -4.08
CA VAL A 93 -18.49 -3.66 -5.26
C VAL A 93 -19.21 -4.45 -6.36
N TRP A 94 -19.89 -5.55 -6.01
CA TRP A 94 -20.68 -6.35 -6.95
C TRP A 94 -21.73 -5.52 -7.70
N ARG A 95 -22.37 -4.57 -7.02
CA ARG A 95 -23.40 -3.71 -7.64
C ARG A 95 -22.84 -2.60 -8.53
N ARG A 96 -21.58 -2.20 -8.34
CA ARG A 96 -21.00 -0.98 -8.95
C ARG A 96 -19.89 -1.25 -9.94
N GLU A 97 -19.29 -2.44 -9.89
CA GLU A 97 -18.14 -2.83 -10.70
C GLU A 97 -18.44 -4.12 -11.45
N GLY A 98 -17.68 -4.43 -12.50
CA GLY A 98 -17.84 -5.69 -13.23
C GLY A 98 -17.47 -6.92 -12.40
N HIS A 99 -18.05 -8.09 -12.71
CA HIS A 99 -17.88 -9.34 -11.95
C HIS A 99 -16.59 -10.12 -12.28
N SER A 100 -15.46 -9.42 -12.42
CA SER A 100 -14.16 -10.07 -12.61
C SER A 100 -13.65 -10.70 -11.30
N LEU A 101 -12.78 -11.70 -11.39
CA LEU A 101 -12.13 -12.31 -10.21
C LEU A 101 -11.45 -11.25 -9.32
N SER A 102 -10.85 -10.23 -9.94
CA SER A 102 -10.20 -9.13 -9.23
C SER A 102 -11.18 -8.23 -8.46
N ASN A 103 -12.44 -8.16 -8.87
CA ASN A 103 -13.45 -7.34 -8.20
C ASN A 103 -14.19 -8.11 -7.09
N MET A 104 -13.97 -9.43 -7.00
CA MET A 104 -14.61 -10.31 -6.02
C MET A 104 -13.68 -10.72 -4.86
N LEU A 105 -12.48 -10.12 -4.74
CA LEU A 105 -11.50 -10.55 -3.74
C LEU A 105 -12.01 -10.44 -2.30
N THR A 106 -12.75 -9.37 -1.98
CA THR A 106 -13.34 -9.20 -0.64
C THR A 106 -14.40 -10.25 -0.33
N LEU A 107 -15.15 -10.71 -1.33
CA LEU A 107 -16.10 -11.81 -1.20
C LEU A 107 -15.39 -13.13 -0.92
N TYR A 108 -14.36 -13.46 -1.71
CA TYR A 108 -13.60 -14.70 -1.52
C TYR A 108 -12.91 -14.75 -0.16
N ILE A 109 -12.37 -13.62 0.31
CA ILE A 109 -11.78 -13.51 1.64
C ILE A 109 -12.85 -13.72 2.72
N ALA A 110 -14.03 -13.10 2.59
CA ALA A 110 -15.12 -13.29 3.56
C ALA A 110 -15.56 -14.76 3.66
N ILE A 111 -15.76 -15.42 2.51
CA ILE A 111 -16.12 -16.84 2.45
C ILE A 111 -15.00 -17.70 3.06
N GLY A 112 -13.75 -17.44 2.72
CA GLY A 112 -12.60 -18.19 3.25
C GLY A 112 -12.47 -18.07 4.77
N LEU A 113 -12.62 -16.86 5.31
CA LEU A 113 -12.59 -16.63 6.77
C LEU A 113 -13.75 -17.33 7.47
N LEU A 114 -14.97 -17.25 6.92
CA LEU A 114 -16.14 -17.95 7.46
C LEU A 114 -15.91 -19.48 7.50
N LEU A 115 -15.35 -20.06 6.43
CA LEU A 115 -15.04 -21.49 6.38
C LEU A 115 -13.98 -21.88 7.42
N ILE A 116 -12.96 -21.03 7.63
CA ILE A 116 -11.93 -21.25 8.66
C ILE A 116 -12.55 -21.19 10.06
N GLU A 117 -13.44 -20.24 10.34
CA GLU A 117 -14.13 -20.13 11.64
C GLU A 117 -15.04 -21.33 11.91
N ILE A 118 -15.77 -21.82 10.90
CA ILE A 118 -16.58 -23.04 11.00
C ILE A 118 -15.68 -24.25 11.25
N ALA A 119 -14.56 -24.37 10.51
CA ALA A 119 -13.61 -25.47 10.68
C ALA A 119 -12.94 -25.43 12.07
N ALA A 120 -12.60 -24.25 12.59
CA ALA A 120 -12.06 -24.09 13.93
C ALA A 120 -13.09 -24.45 15.02
N SER A 121 -14.37 -24.15 14.80
CA SER A 121 -15.42 -24.39 15.79
C SER A 121 -15.92 -25.84 15.82
N PHE A 122 -15.99 -26.50 14.66
CA PHE A 122 -16.63 -27.80 14.51
C PHE A 122 -15.71 -28.88 13.92
N GLY A 123 -14.63 -28.51 13.25
CA GLY A 123 -13.79 -29.41 12.46
C GLY A 123 -13.24 -30.58 13.27
N ARG A 124 -12.85 -30.36 14.54
CA ARG A 124 -12.34 -31.42 15.43
C ARG A 124 -13.30 -32.60 15.58
N ARG A 125 -14.60 -32.41 15.40
CA ARG A 125 -15.61 -33.50 15.47
C ARG A 125 -15.59 -34.41 14.25
N PHE A 126 -15.04 -33.95 13.12
CA PHE A 126 -15.16 -34.61 11.82
C PHE A 126 -13.83 -35.15 11.28
N ILE A 127 -12.70 -34.72 11.82
CA ILE A 127 -11.36 -35.15 11.38
C ILE A 127 -10.51 -35.63 12.56
N PRO A 128 -9.53 -36.54 12.35
CA PRO A 128 -8.64 -37.01 13.40
C PRO A 128 -7.86 -35.87 14.07
N ASP A 129 -7.64 -35.98 15.38
CA ASP A 129 -6.92 -34.98 16.18
C ASP A 129 -5.56 -34.56 15.56
N PRO A 130 -4.69 -35.48 15.08
CA PRO A 130 -3.44 -35.09 14.42
C PRO A 130 -3.63 -34.15 13.24
N LEU A 131 -4.65 -34.41 12.40
CA LEU A 131 -4.96 -33.57 11.24
C LEU A 131 -5.54 -32.22 11.69
N TYR A 132 -6.43 -32.23 12.68
CA TYR A 132 -7.02 -31.01 13.21
C TYR A 132 -5.98 -30.04 13.76
N PHE A 133 -5.09 -30.51 14.65
CA PHE A 133 -4.06 -29.66 15.26
C PHE A 133 -3.03 -29.16 14.23
N SER A 134 -2.63 -30.02 13.28
CA SER A 134 -1.77 -29.62 12.15
C SER A 134 -2.40 -28.48 11.33
N LEU A 135 -3.66 -28.63 10.92
CA LEU A 135 -4.36 -27.59 10.16
C LEU A 135 -4.54 -26.32 10.99
N ALA A 136 -4.86 -26.43 12.28
CA ALA A 136 -4.98 -25.29 13.17
C ALA A 136 -3.65 -24.50 13.27
N ILE A 137 -2.52 -25.19 13.38
CA ILE A 137 -1.18 -24.56 13.35
C ILE A 137 -0.90 -23.92 11.99
N PHE A 138 -1.19 -24.62 10.88
CA PHE A 138 -0.98 -24.09 9.54
C PHE A 138 -1.78 -22.80 9.29
N PHE A 139 -3.09 -22.82 9.55
CA PHE A 139 -3.95 -21.66 9.34
C PHE A 139 -3.69 -20.55 10.38
N GLY A 140 -3.36 -20.90 11.63
CA GLY A 140 -3.01 -19.94 12.67
C GLY A 140 -1.73 -19.17 12.35
N LEU A 141 -0.63 -19.88 12.10
CA LEU A 141 0.66 -19.27 11.74
C LEU A 141 0.61 -18.61 10.35
N GLY A 142 -0.06 -19.23 9.38
CA GLY A 142 -0.26 -18.67 8.05
C GLY A 142 -1.06 -17.38 8.07
N GLY A 143 -2.18 -17.36 8.81
CA GLY A 143 -2.99 -16.16 9.02
C GLY A 143 -2.21 -15.06 9.72
N PHE A 144 -1.48 -15.39 10.80
CA PHE A 144 -0.62 -14.45 11.50
C PHE A 144 0.45 -13.84 10.58
N TYR A 145 1.12 -14.65 9.77
CA TYR A 145 2.13 -14.18 8.81
C TYR A 145 1.53 -13.26 7.73
N VAL A 146 0.37 -13.60 7.19
CA VAL A 146 -0.35 -12.76 6.21
C VAL A 146 -0.74 -11.42 6.86
N LEU A 147 -1.29 -11.43 8.08
CA LEU A 147 -1.63 -10.20 8.80
C LEU A 147 -0.41 -9.34 9.09
N LEU A 148 0.71 -9.93 9.49
CA LEU A 148 1.97 -9.22 9.74
C LEU A 148 2.49 -8.53 8.47
N THR A 149 2.48 -9.23 7.35
CA THR A 149 2.98 -8.71 6.07
C THR A 149 2.01 -7.70 5.44
N LEU A 150 0.70 -7.91 5.57
CA LEU A 150 -0.34 -6.95 5.22
C LEU A 150 -0.21 -5.67 6.04
N TYR A 151 -0.06 -5.78 7.37
CA TYR A 151 0.14 -4.64 8.26
C TYR A 151 1.39 -3.83 7.85
N ASN A 152 2.50 -4.51 7.58
CA ASN A 152 3.71 -3.84 7.08
C ASN A 152 3.48 -3.10 5.74
N PHE A 153 2.74 -3.72 4.81
CA PHE A 153 2.36 -3.09 3.56
C PHE A 153 1.48 -1.85 3.78
N LEU A 154 0.46 -1.94 4.63
CA LEU A 154 -0.41 -0.81 4.95
C LEU A 154 0.38 0.35 5.58
N THR A 155 1.28 0.05 6.53
CA THR A 155 2.18 1.05 7.12
C THR A 155 2.95 1.79 6.03
N VAL A 156 3.67 1.08 5.17
CA VAL A 156 4.52 1.74 4.17
C VAL A 156 3.70 2.45 3.09
N LEU A 157 2.52 1.92 2.74
CA LEU A 157 1.58 2.59 1.83
C LEU A 157 1.14 3.94 2.38
N ILE A 158 0.78 3.99 3.67
CA ILE A 158 0.35 5.22 4.36
C ILE A 158 1.51 6.20 4.45
N LEU A 159 2.69 5.77 4.93
CA LEU A 159 3.88 6.60 5.03
C LEU A 159 4.26 7.22 3.68
N TYR A 160 4.21 6.43 2.61
CA TYR A 160 4.55 6.89 1.28
C TYR A 160 3.54 7.91 0.73
N ASN A 161 2.24 7.74 1.02
CA ASN A 161 1.21 8.71 0.65
C ASN A 161 1.38 10.06 1.38
N PHE A 162 1.81 10.04 2.64
CA PHE A 162 2.05 11.26 3.42
C PHE A 162 3.39 11.94 3.15
N ARG A 163 4.23 11.35 2.29
CA ARG A 163 5.53 11.92 1.97
C ARG A 163 5.38 13.32 1.35
N PRO A 164 6.02 14.36 1.92
CA PRO A 164 6.00 15.70 1.34
C PRO A 164 6.55 15.75 -0.09
N GLN A 165 5.88 16.49 -0.96
CA GLN A 165 6.25 16.62 -2.37
C GLN A 165 6.70 18.04 -2.68
N PRO A 166 8.02 18.28 -2.83
CA PRO A 166 8.51 19.60 -3.18
C PRO A 166 8.13 19.96 -4.63
N HIS A 167 7.63 21.18 -4.80
CA HIS A 167 7.12 21.71 -6.08
C HIS A 167 8.25 22.35 -6.87
N ASN A 168 9.25 21.54 -7.21
CA ASN A 168 10.42 21.90 -8.00
C ASN A 168 10.78 20.76 -8.95
N ARG A 169 9.80 20.39 -9.78
CA ARG A 169 9.90 19.30 -10.75
C ARG A 169 10.12 19.85 -12.14
N THR A 170 10.89 19.12 -12.95
CA THR A 170 11.02 19.36 -14.39
C THR A 170 10.04 18.50 -15.17
N PHE A 171 9.74 17.29 -14.69
CA PHE A 171 8.81 16.37 -15.32
C PHE A 171 7.75 15.83 -14.35
N LEU A 172 6.52 15.76 -14.81
CA LEU A 172 5.39 15.11 -14.15
C LEU A 172 4.95 13.92 -15.02
N ILE A 173 4.98 12.70 -14.48
CA ILE A 173 4.65 11.47 -15.23
C ILE A 173 3.29 10.97 -14.77
N VAL A 174 2.26 11.01 -15.62
CA VAL A 174 0.92 10.53 -15.29
C VAL A 174 0.77 9.10 -15.80
N LEU A 175 0.49 8.16 -14.90
CA LEU A 175 0.37 6.74 -15.24
C LEU A 175 -1.05 6.38 -15.66
N GLY A 176 -1.17 5.59 -16.73
CA GLY A 176 -2.40 4.97 -17.20
C GLY A 176 -3.13 4.08 -16.19
N ALA A 177 -4.45 3.99 -16.33
CA ALA A 177 -5.38 3.27 -15.47
C ALA A 177 -6.54 2.58 -16.21
N GLY A 178 -6.48 2.50 -17.54
CA GLY A 178 -7.54 2.02 -18.42
C GLY A 178 -8.59 3.07 -18.80
N LEU A 179 -9.09 2.96 -20.02
CA LEU A 179 -10.20 3.76 -20.56
C LEU A 179 -11.56 3.06 -20.39
N LEU A 180 -12.62 3.86 -20.26
CA LEU A 180 -13.99 3.41 -20.40
C LEU A 180 -14.37 3.44 -21.88
N HIS A 181 -15.07 2.41 -22.36
CA HIS A 181 -15.57 2.33 -23.73
C HIS A 181 -14.48 2.51 -24.82
N GLY A 182 -13.21 2.31 -24.45
CA GLY A 182 -12.07 2.38 -25.36
C GLY A 182 -11.54 3.77 -25.68
N ASP A 183 -12.17 4.86 -25.23
CA ASP A 183 -11.76 6.23 -25.53
C ASP A 183 -12.01 7.25 -24.40
N GLN A 184 -12.78 6.90 -23.37
CA GLN A 184 -13.17 7.82 -22.30
C GLN A 184 -12.29 7.67 -21.05
N VAL A 185 -11.89 8.80 -20.48
CA VAL A 185 -11.13 8.84 -19.23
C VAL A 185 -11.99 8.36 -18.07
N SER A 186 -11.58 7.25 -17.44
CA SER A 186 -12.26 6.72 -16.25
C SER A 186 -12.12 7.66 -15.02
N PRO A 187 -13.00 7.59 -14.00
CA PRO A 187 -12.85 8.40 -12.80
C PRO A 187 -11.51 8.22 -12.08
N LEU A 188 -10.94 7.00 -12.11
CA LEU A 188 -9.61 6.72 -11.56
C LEU A 188 -8.52 7.43 -12.36
N LEU A 189 -8.59 7.38 -13.69
CA LEU A 189 -7.64 8.04 -14.58
C LEU A 189 -7.74 9.57 -14.46
N ALA A 190 -8.96 10.13 -14.46
CA ALA A 190 -9.22 11.54 -14.24
C ALA A 190 -8.58 12.03 -12.94
N SER A 191 -8.71 11.27 -11.84
CA SER A 191 -8.11 11.63 -10.55
C SER A 191 -6.58 11.74 -10.62
N ARG A 192 -5.91 10.92 -11.44
CA ARG A 192 -4.45 10.99 -11.64
C ARG A 192 -4.07 12.23 -12.44
N ILE A 193 -4.80 12.50 -13.52
CA ILE A 193 -4.58 13.68 -14.37
C ILE A 193 -4.81 14.96 -13.56
N ASP A 194 -5.91 15.04 -12.82
CA ASP A 194 -6.25 16.20 -11.98
C ASP A 194 -5.22 16.43 -10.87
N ALA A 195 -4.66 15.37 -10.29
CA ALA A 195 -3.56 15.49 -9.32
C ALA A 195 -2.30 16.11 -9.96
N ALA A 196 -1.97 15.71 -11.20
CA ALA A 196 -0.86 16.28 -11.96
C ALA A 196 -1.11 17.75 -12.35
N ILE A 197 -2.31 18.08 -12.83
CA ILE A 197 -2.72 19.46 -13.15
C ILE A 197 -2.64 20.35 -11.91
N LYS A 198 -3.15 19.86 -10.76
CA LYS A 198 -3.06 20.58 -9.48
C LYS A 198 -1.62 20.83 -9.07
N PHE A 199 -0.74 19.85 -9.25
CA PHE A 199 0.68 20.00 -8.97
C PHE A 199 1.35 21.01 -9.89
N TYR A 200 1.13 20.89 -11.20
CA TYR A 200 1.61 21.80 -12.24
C TYR A 200 1.24 23.26 -11.91
N ARG A 201 -0.06 23.53 -11.66
CA ARG A 201 -0.55 24.88 -11.34
C ARG A 201 0.03 25.41 -10.02
N LYS A 202 0.13 24.57 -8.99
CA LYS A 202 0.68 24.96 -7.70
C LYS A 202 2.18 25.23 -7.77
N GLN A 203 2.92 24.54 -8.64
CA GLN A 203 4.33 24.84 -8.89
C GLN A 203 4.49 26.22 -9.53
N ILE A 204 3.72 26.53 -10.57
CA ILE A 204 3.73 27.84 -11.23
C ILE A 204 3.34 28.96 -10.27
N LYS A 205 2.26 28.75 -9.48
CA LYS A 205 1.83 29.71 -8.43
C LYS A 205 2.92 30.02 -7.41
N LYS A 206 3.88 29.10 -7.19
CA LYS A 206 5.04 29.30 -6.32
C LYS A 206 6.23 29.99 -7.01
N GLY A 207 6.03 30.55 -8.20
CA GLY A 207 7.06 31.24 -8.97
C GLY A 207 8.13 30.29 -9.54
N ARG A 208 7.79 29.02 -9.78
CA ARG A 208 8.71 28.03 -10.34
C ARG A 208 8.35 27.76 -11.81
N PRO A 209 9.31 27.36 -12.66
CA PRO A 209 9.05 27.02 -14.06
C PRO A 209 7.95 25.97 -14.21
N ALA A 210 7.17 26.06 -15.29
CA ALA A 210 6.20 25.04 -15.66
C ALA A 210 6.93 23.70 -15.91
N PRO A 211 6.52 22.60 -15.26
CA PRO A 211 7.06 21.28 -15.57
C PRO A 211 6.40 20.72 -16.83
N ARG A 212 7.12 19.87 -17.56
CA ARG A 212 6.52 19.09 -18.64
C ARG A 212 5.74 17.90 -18.10
N ILE A 213 4.58 17.63 -18.66
CA ILE A 213 3.69 16.52 -18.26
C ILE A 213 3.80 15.40 -19.30
N ILE A 214 4.35 14.26 -18.90
CA ILE A 214 4.39 13.03 -19.68
C ILE A 214 3.16 12.21 -19.32
N PHE A 215 2.28 11.99 -20.30
CA PHE A 215 1.18 11.06 -20.18
C PHE A 215 1.65 9.70 -20.68
N SER A 216 1.66 8.70 -19.81
CA SER A 216 2.28 7.39 -20.05
C SER A 216 1.29 6.26 -19.89
N GLY A 217 0.95 5.63 -21.01
CA GLY A 217 0.05 4.50 -21.13
C GLY A 217 -0.22 4.18 -22.60
N GLY A 218 0.04 2.95 -22.99
CA GLY A 218 -0.18 2.47 -24.35
C GLY A 218 -1.64 2.24 -24.70
N LYS A 219 -1.85 1.47 -25.77
CA LYS A 219 -3.17 1.12 -26.27
C LYS A 219 -3.56 -0.28 -25.79
N GLY A 220 -4.62 -0.38 -24.99
CA GLY A 220 -5.24 -1.66 -24.65
C GLY A 220 -5.82 -2.37 -25.88
N SER A 221 -6.00 -3.70 -25.81
CA SER A 221 -6.58 -4.49 -26.91
C SER A 221 -7.97 -4.00 -27.32
N ASP A 222 -8.72 -3.47 -26.35
CA ASP A 222 -10.11 -3.07 -26.48
C ASP A 222 -10.26 -1.53 -26.61
N GLU A 223 -9.14 -0.81 -26.76
CA GLU A 223 -9.12 0.65 -26.81
C GLU A 223 -9.01 1.17 -28.24
N ALA A 224 -9.71 2.27 -28.55
CA ALA A 224 -9.65 2.92 -29.86
C ALA A 224 -8.41 3.80 -30.00
N ILE A 225 -8.03 4.47 -28.90
CA ILE A 225 -6.87 5.36 -28.77
C ILE A 225 -5.99 4.90 -27.61
N SER A 226 -4.74 5.35 -27.56
CA SER A 226 -3.88 5.09 -26.39
C SER A 226 -4.38 5.86 -25.16
N GLU A 227 -4.15 5.29 -23.98
CA GLU A 227 -4.43 5.98 -22.72
C GLU A 227 -3.72 7.32 -22.65
N ALA A 228 -2.46 7.40 -23.12
CA ALA A 228 -1.68 8.63 -23.18
C ALA A 228 -2.38 9.74 -23.98
N MET A 229 -2.92 9.43 -25.15
CA MET A 229 -3.64 10.39 -25.98
C MET A 229 -4.93 10.88 -25.30
N ALA A 230 -5.69 9.96 -24.69
CA ALA A 230 -6.89 10.31 -23.95
C ALA A 230 -6.58 11.24 -22.75
N MET A 231 -5.51 10.93 -22.00
CA MET A 231 -5.06 11.74 -20.88
C MET A 231 -4.63 13.15 -21.31
N GLN A 232 -3.90 13.27 -22.41
CA GLN A 232 -3.48 14.57 -22.95
C GLN A 232 -4.69 15.41 -23.36
N ARG A 233 -5.62 14.85 -24.15
CA ARG A 233 -6.87 15.55 -24.55
C ARG A 233 -7.63 16.07 -23.33
N TYR A 234 -7.76 15.25 -22.29
CA TYR A 234 -8.40 15.67 -21.05
C TYR A 234 -7.67 16.86 -20.41
N ALA A 235 -6.34 16.82 -20.33
CA ALA A 235 -5.54 17.89 -19.75
C ALA A 235 -5.59 19.20 -20.56
N LEU A 236 -5.57 19.11 -21.90
CA LEU A 236 -5.76 20.26 -22.79
C LEU A 236 -7.14 20.90 -22.58
N GLY A 237 -8.19 20.09 -22.44
CA GLY A 237 -9.54 20.56 -22.08
C GLY A 237 -9.63 21.25 -20.72
N LYS A 238 -8.64 21.03 -19.83
CA LYS A 238 -8.49 21.73 -18.56
C LYS A 238 -7.52 22.93 -18.64
N GLY A 239 -7.08 23.31 -19.83
CA GLY A 239 -6.21 24.47 -20.06
C GLY A 239 -4.73 24.26 -19.76
N ILE A 240 -4.23 23.01 -19.81
CA ILE A 240 -2.78 22.77 -19.88
C ILE A 240 -2.31 23.09 -21.32
N PRO A 241 -1.23 23.87 -21.52
CA PRO A 241 -0.68 24.12 -22.85
C PRO A 241 -0.14 22.84 -23.49
N GLU A 242 -0.40 22.63 -24.78
CA GLU A 242 0.10 21.45 -25.51
C GLU A 242 1.63 21.35 -25.51
N GLY A 243 2.33 22.48 -25.64
CA GLY A 243 3.80 22.54 -25.59
C GLY A 243 4.41 22.08 -24.27
N ASP A 244 3.62 22.03 -23.18
CA ASP A 244 4.05 21.50 -21.89
C ASP A 244 3.79 20.00 -21.74
N THR A 245 3.26 19.33 -22.77
CA THR A 245 2.88 17.92 -22.72
C THR A 245 3.76 17.03 -23.56
N LEU A 246 3.81 15.76 -23.19
CA LEU A 246 4.52 14.67 -23.85
C LEU A 246 3.66 13.41 -23.82
N LEU A 247 3.74 12.62 -24.88
CA LEU A 247 3.03 11.35 -24.99
C LEU A 247 4.02 10.19 -24.96
N GLU A 248 3.69 9.19 -24.14
CA GLU A 248 4.29 7.87 -24.15
C GLU A 248 3.17 6.84 -24.32
N ASP A 249 3.03 6.29 -25.53
CA ASP A 249 1.88 5.50 -25.96
C ASP A 249 2.21 4.04 -26.29
N GLN A 250 3.33 3.51 -25.78
CA GLN A 250 3.81 2.16 -26.09
C GLN A 250 3.76 1.21 -24.89
N SER A 251 3.65 1.73 -23.67
CA SER A 251 3.72 0.93 -22.45
C SER A 251 2.47 0.07 -22.20
N THR A 252 2.70 -1.17 -21.73
CA THR A 252 1.63 -2.12 -21.35
C THR A 252 1.67 -2.47 -19.87
N THR A 253 2.76 -2.13 -19.17
CA THR A 253 2.93 -2.38 -17.74
C THR A 253 3.43 -1.14 -17.01
N THR A 254 3.12 -1.02 -15.71
CA THR A 254 3.61 0.09 -14.88
C THR A 254 5.15 0.22 -14.89
N LEU A 255 5.88 -0.88 -15.07
CA LEU A 255 7.34 -0.84 -15.20
C LEU A 255 7.76 -0.22 -16.53
N GLU A 256 7.10 -0.60 -17.62
CA GLU A 256 7.32 -0.01 -18.95
C GLU A 256 6.96 1.48 -18.96
N ASN A 257 5.86 1.89 -18.32
CA ASN A 257 5.52 3.31 -18.17
C ASN A 257 6.72 4.11 -17.63
N MET A 258 7.36 3.60 -16.57
CA MET A 258 8.52 4.25 -15.95
C MET A 258 9.76 4.22 -16.86
N GLN A 259 10.03 3.08 -17.51
CA GLN A 259 11.18 2.92 -18.39
C GLN A 259 11.06 3.81 -19.64
N PHE A 260 9.88 3.86 -20.26
CA PHE A 260 9.65 4.58 -21.50
C PHE A 260 9.55 6.09 -21.23
N SER A 261 8.93 6.49 -20.12
CA SER A 261 8.99 7.88 -19.63
C SER A 261 10.44 8.33 -19.37
N LYS A 262 11.29 7.46 -18.80
CA LYS A 262 12.71 7.76 -18.61
C LYS A 262 13.42 7.98 -19.95
N ARG A 263 13.15 7.14 -20.97
CA ARG A 263 13.72 7.32 -22.31
C ARG A 263 13.30 8.65 -22.94
N LEU A 264 12.02 9.02 -22.84
CA LEU A 264 11.54 10.32 -23.33
C LEU A 264 12.24 11.48 -22.63
N ILE A 265 12.40 11.41 -21.30
CA ILE A 265 13.16 12.44 -20.56
C ILE A 265 14.59 12.55 -21.10
N THR A 266 15.27 11.42 -21.32
CA THR A 266 16.63 11.41 -21.88
C THR A 266 16.67 11.97 -23.30
N GLN A 267 15.66 11.73 -24.13
CA GLN A 267 15.58 12.32 -25.47
C GLN A 267 15.40 13.85 -25.41
N GLU A 268 14.68 14.35 -24.41
CA GLU A 268 14.35 15.77 -24.28
C GLU A 268 15.48 16.62 -23.69
N ILE A 269 16.28 16.07 -22.77
CA ILE A 269 17.31 16.85 -22.04
C ILE A 269 18.68 16.16 -21.99
N GLY A 270 18.87 15.05 -22.69
CA GLY A 270 20.07 14.23 -22.60
C GLY A 270 20.25 13.60 -21.21
N GLU A 271 21.49 13.54 -20.73
CA GLU A 271 21.82 13.06 -19.37
C GLU A 271 21.78 14.17 -18.31
N SER A 272 21.20 15.32 -18.64
CA SER A 272 21.10 16.44 -17.70
C SER A 272 20.31 16.03 -16.44
N PRO A 273 20.70 16.51 -15.25
CA PRO A 273 20.00 16.19 -14.02
C PRO A 273 18.57 16.72 -14.04
N TYR A 274 17.61 15.88 -13.66
CA TYR A 274 16.19 16.23 -13.62
C TYR A 274 15.53 15.82 -12.32
N LYS A 275 14.36 16.40 -12.04
CA LYS A 275 13.54 16.08 -10.87
C LYS A 275 12.15 15.69 -11.36
N ALA A 276 11.80 14.42 -11.21
CA ALA A 276 10.51 13.91 -11.64
C ALA A 276 9.59 13.58 -10.46
N SER A 277 8.29 13.67 -10.71
CA SER A 277 7.24 13.07 -9.88
C SER A 277 6.33 12.24 -10.78
N PHE A 278 5.85 11.10 -10.30
CA PHE A 278 4.83 10.33 -11.01
C PHE A 278 3.47 10.43 -10.30
N PHE A 279 2.38 10.26 -11.04
CA PHE A 279 1.01 10.45 -10.58
C PHE A 279 0.20 9.18 -10.83
N THR A 280 -0.39 8.66 -9.76
CA THR A 280 -1.21 7.45 -9.75
C THR A 280 -2.23 7.51 -8.61
N ASN A 281 -3.14 6.55 -8.46
CA ASN A 281 -4.08 6.55 -7.33
C ASN A 281 -3.39 6.19 -6.00
N ASN A 282 -3.92 6.68 -4.87
CA ASN A 282 -3.35 6.51 -3.54
C ASN A 282 -3.03 5.05 -3.17
N TYR A 283 -3.91 4.10 -3.53
CA TYR A 283 -3.70 2.68 -3.25
C TYR A 283 -2.55 2.06 -4.05
N HIS A 284 -2.31 2.54 -5.27
CA HIS A 284 -1.29 2.01 -6.19
C HIS A 284 0.08 2.70 -6.02
N LEU A 285 0.12 3.80 -5.26
CA LEU A 285 1.27 4.68 -5.13
C LEU A 285 2.56 3.96 -4.74
N PHE A 286 2.48 3.08 -3.73
CA PHE A 286 3.67 2.39 -3.23
C PHE A 286 4.23 1.37 -4.23
N ARG A 287 3.37 0.56 -4.87
CA ARG A 287 3.81 -0.41 -5.89
C ARG A 287 4.37 0.29 -7.13
N ALA A 288 3.74 1.36 -7.60
CA ALA A 288 4.29 2.20 -8.66
C ALA A 288 5.65 2.80 -8.26
N GLY A 289 5.84 3.15 -6.98
CA GLY A 289 7.13 3.56 -6.43
C GLY A 289 8.21 2.48 -6.55
N ILE A 290 7.88 1.23 -6.25
CA ILE A 290 8.81 0.11 -6.44
C ILE A 290 9.24 0.01 -7.91
N PHE A 291 8.30 0.12 -8.86
CA PHE A 291 8.64 0.09 -10.28
C PHE A 291 9.45 1.30 -10.75
N ALA A 292 9.18 2.49 -10.22
CA ALA A 292 10.02 3.66 -10.47
C ALA A 292 11.48 3.42 -10.02
N ARG A 293 11.67 2.78 -8.86
CA ARG A 293 13.00 2.39 -8.39
C ARG A 293 13.63 1.33 -9.29
N MET A 294 12.88 0.31 -9.71
CA MET A 294 13.37 -0.76 -10.60
C MET A 294 13.77 -0.24 -11.99
N ALA A 295 13.02 0.73 -12.54
CA ALA A 295 13.35 1.41 -13.78
C ALA A 295 14.55 2.37 -13.65
N GLY A 296 15.03 2.60 -12.42
CA GLY A 296 16.10 3.56 -12.14
C GLY A 296 15.71 4.98 -12.52
N ILE A 297 14.43 5.35 -12.41
CA ILE A 297 13.95 6.71 -12.61
C ILE A 297 13.92 7.44 -11.26
N ALA A 298 14.49 8.65 -11.23
CA ALA A 298 14.54 9.51 -10.06
C ALA A 298 13.19 10.23 -9.83
N ALA A 299 12.14 9.43 -9.62
CA ALA A 299 10.76 9.89 -9.44
C ALA A 299 10.12 9.32 -8.17
N ASN A 300 9.35 10.17 -7.49
CA ASN A 300 8.49 9.78 -6.37
C ASN A 300 7.02 10.03 -6.69
N GLY A 301 6.14 9.26 -6.04
CA GLY A 301 4.72 9.26 -6.33
C GLY A 301 3.97 10.41 -5.69
N VAL A 302 2.95 10.89 -6.38
CA VAL A 302 1.85 11.72 -5.87
C VAL A 302 0.54 10.99 -6.10
N GLY A 303 -0.23 10.81 -5.03
CA GLY A 303 -1.49 10.06 -5.05
C GLY A 303 -2.70 10.92 -5.47
N GLY A 304 -3.46 10.41 -6.42
CA GLY A 304 -4.82 10.83 -6.75
C GLY A 304 -5.85 10.12 -5.87
N ALA A 305 -6.94 10.82 -5.55
CA ALA A 305 -8.01 10.28 -4.71
C ALA A 305 -8.61 8.99 -5.29
N THR A 306 -9.20 8.18 -4.41
CA THR A 306 -9.93 6.96 -4.78
C THR A 306 -11.20 6.92 -3.95
N SER A 307 -12.29 6.41 -4.55
CA SER A 307 -13.54 6.21 -3.83
C SER A 307 -13.33 5.25 -2.66
N PHE A 308 -13.90 5.59 -1.50
CA PHE A 308 -13.70 4.81 -0.28
C PHE A 308 -14.20 3.36 -0.40
N TYR A 309 -15.30 3.13 -1.12
CA TYR A 309 -15.86 1.78 -1.30
C TYR A 309 -14.98 0.84 -2.13
N PHE A 310 -14.19 1.38 -3.07
CA PHE A 310 -13.28 0.61 -3.92
C PHE A 310 -11.94 0.35 -3.22
N LEU A 311 -11.59 1.17 -2.22
CA LEU A 311 -10.29 1.15 -1.57
C LEU A 311 -9.93 -0.22 -0.95
N PRO A 312 -10.82 -0.92 -0.20
CA PRO A 312 -10.47 -2.23 0.37
C PRO A 312 -10.05 -3.24 -0.69
N ASN A 313 -10.86 -3.41 -1.73
CA ASN A 313 -10.58 -4.35 -2.82
C ASN A 313 -9.29 -3.99 -3.57
N ALA A 314 -9.10 -2.70 -3.86
CA ALA A 314 -7.90 -2.20 -4.52
C ALA A 314 -6.63 -2.44 -3.69
N VAL A 315 -6.66 -2.15 -2.38
CA VAL A 315 -5.52 -2.34 -1.47
C VAL A 315 -5.17 -3.82 -1.34
N ILE A 316 -6.16 -4.71 -1.26
CA ILE A 316 -5.93 -6.16 -1.25
C ILE A 316 -5.24 -6.61 -2.54
N ARG A 317 -5.70 -6.12 -3.70
CA ARG A 317 -5.06 -6.43 -4.99
C ARG A 317 -3.61 -5.96 -5.03
N GLU A 318 -3.32 -4.77 -4.53
CA GLU A 318 -1.96 -4.25 -4.46
C GLU A 318 -1.08 -5.07 -3.51
N TYR A 319 -1.62 -5.52 -2.38
CA TYR A 319 -0.94 -6.42 -1.46
C TYR A 319 -0.62 -7.76 -2.14
N LEU A 320 -1.59 -8.40 -2.81
CA LEU A 320 -1.38 -9.65 -3.54
C LEU A 320 -0.33 -9.50 -4.65
N ALA A 321 -0.35 -8.39 -5.37
CA ALA A 321 0.67 -8.10 -6.38
C ALA A 321 2.09 -8.02 -5.77
N LEU A 322 2.22 -7.48 -4.54
CA LEU A 322 3.49 -7.49 -3.82
C LEU A 322 3.88 -8.89 -3.33
N VAL A 323 2.91 -9.70 -2.88
CA VAL A 323 3.17 -11.10 -2.53
C VAL A 323 3.75 -11.85 -3.73
N VAL A 324 3.21 -11.63 -4.93
CA VAL A 324 3.74 -12.20 -6.18
C VAL A 324 5.13 -11.65 -6.51
N LEU A 325 5.32 -10.33 -6.39
CA LEU A 325 6.62 -9.68 -6.64
C LEU A 325 7.73 -10.24 -5.75
N TYR A 326 7.40 -10.56 -4.49
CA TYR A 326 8.32 -11.12 -3.50
C TYR A 326 8.08 -12.61 -3.22
N LYS A 327 7.53 -13.36 -4.19
CA LYS A 327 7.07 -14.75 -4.01
C LYS A 327 8.06 -15.68 -3.35
N ARG A 328 9.37 -15.52 -3.61
CA ARG A 328 10.43 -16.35 -3.00
C ARG A 328 10.46 -16.22 -1.47
N ARG A 329 10.31 -15.00 -0.95
CA ARG A 329 10.26 -14.74 0.51
C ARG A 329 9.03 -15.39 1.14
N HIS A 330 7.88 -15.27 0.48
CA HIS A 330 6.64 -15.86 0.98
C HIS A 330 6.67 -17.39 0.89
N ALA A 331 7.23 -17.97 -0.17
CA ALA A 331 7.39 -19.40 -0.32
C ALA A 331 8.26 -20.01 0.79
N VAL A 332 9.38 -19.35 1.15
CA VAL A 332 10.22 -19.78 2.28
C VAL A 332 9.45 -19.75 3.60
N ALA A 333 8.74 -18.65 3.88
CA ALA A 333 7.96 -18.52 5.12
C ALA A 333 6.86 -19.58 5.21
N PHE A 334 6.08 -19.78 4.15
CA PHE A 334 5.05 -20.82 4.12
C PHE A 334 5.64 -22.24 4.16
N GLY A 335 6.80 -22.47 3.54
CA GLY A 335 7.51 -23.74 3.65
C GLY A 335 7.85 -24.08 5.11
N LEU A 336 8.33 -23.11 5.89
CA LEU A 336 8.58 -23.29 7.33
C LEU A 336 7.29 -23.55 8.11
N ILE A 337 6.21 -22.84 7.81
CA ILE A 337 4.90 -23.05 8.46
C ILE A 337 4.38 -24.47 8.18
N VAL A 338 4.53 -24.96 6.94
CA VAL A 338 4.17 -26.33 6.57
C VAL A 338 5.00 -27.35 7.35
N LEU A 339 6.32 -27.14 7.48
CA LEU A 339 7.18 -28.04 8.26
C LEU A 339 6.77 -28.09 9.74
N ILE A 340 6.41 -26.96 10.34
CA ILE A 340 5.91 -26.90 11.73
C ILE A 340 4.58 -27.63 11.86
N ALA A 341 3.66 -27.45 10.91
CA ALA A 341 2.37 -28.15 10.91
C ALA A 341 2.54 -29.68 10.77
N ILE A 342 3.46 -30.13 9.90
CA ILE A 342 3.80 -31.56 9.75
C ILE A 342 4.43 -32.11 11.04
N ALA A 343 5.33 -31.36 11.68
CA ALA A 343 5.91 -31.77 12.95
C ALA A 343 4.83 -31.93 14.03
N GLU A 344 3.85 -31.03 14.08
CA GLU A 344 2.72 -31.12 14.99
C GLU A 344 1.83 -32.33 14.69
N PHE A 345 1.56 -32.60 13.41
CA PHE A 345 0.84 -33.81 13.00
C PHE A 345 1.52 -35.07 13.54
N LEU A 346 2.84 -35.21 13.30
CA LEU A 346 3.61 -36.36 13.74
C LEU A 346 3.62 -36.46 15.27
N ARG A 347 3.77 -35.33 15.98
CA ARG A 347 3.77 -35.29 17.44
C ARG A 347 2.46 -35.83 18.02
N VAL A 348 1.32 -35.37 17.52
CA VAL A 348 0.00 -35.82 18.01
C VAL A 348 -0.26 -37.27 17.61
N TRP A 349 0.13 -37.68 16.40
CA TRP A 349 -0.01 -39.06 15.93
C TRP A 349 0.74 -40.08 16.79
N HIS A 350 1.90 -39.71 17.35
CA HIS A 350 2.66 -40.62 18.23
C HIS A 350 2.18 -40.62 19.69
N LEU A 351 1.41 -39.61 20.11
CA LEU A 351 0.96 -39.43 21.50
C LEU A 351 -0.48 -39.92 21.74
N GLY A 352 -1.27 -40.11 20.68
CA GLY A 352 -2.63 -40.68 20.72
C GLY A 352 -2.63 -42.08 20.16
#